data_AF-A0A6G0XRL9-F1
#
_entry.id   AF-A0A6G0XRL9-F1
#
_cell.length_a   1.000
_cell.length_b   1.000
_cell.length_c   1.000
_cell.angle_alpha   90.00
_cell.angle_beta   90.00
_cell.angle_gamma   90.00
#
_symmetry.space_group_name_H-M   'P 1'
#
loop_
_entity.id
_entity.type
_entity.pdbx_description
1 polymer ?
#
loop_
_entity_poly.entity_id
_entity_poly.type
_entity_poly.pdbx_seq_one_letter_code
_entity_poly.pdbx_strand_id
1 'polypeptide(L)'
;MQPPFYSDGLFKAMTFAVTAASIPHRGSAPTLYTVVVGNKASGATITLTKTTDDFNKFGVNLCAALDLGHVCEATCPWFFAHIKASTRPKHNWCLPDAVAVERNLQTFDDLFRAVRSFLQSSANTTCHRATTRIPNVLFDFLFDHMDYIDPAVFAEPPPTKRRLSFQDFRCSLCSVPHSSDVTTLTCGHAFHDECILNELNKHMTCPSCAMAAAS
;
A
#
# COMPACT_ATOMS: atom_id res chain seq x y z
N MET A 1 7.07 14.49 12.23
CA MET A 1 6.35 13.32 12.78
C MET A 1 6.84 12.09 12.02
N GLN A 2 7.24 11.02 12.71
CA GLN A 2 7.44 9.74 12.02
C GLN A 2 6.06 9.22 11.62
N PRO A 3 5.87 8.76 10.37
CA PRO A 3 4.62 8.10 10.00
C PRO A 3 4.42 6.88 10.90
N PRO A 4 3.19 6.56 11.34
CA PRO A 4 2.93 5.30 12.01
C PRO A 4 3.48 4.16 11.16
N PHE A 5 4.10 3.16 11.80
CA PHE A 5 4.51 1.93 11.13
C PHE A 5 3.25 1.30 10.50
N TYR A 6 3.02 1.56 9.22
CA TYR A 6 1.92 0.96 8.49
C TYR A 6 2.23 -0.51 8.30
N SER A 7 1.33 -1.39 8.70
CA SER A 7 1.45 -2.79 8.31
C SER A 7 1.29 -2.91 6.79
N ASP A 8 1.91 -3.94 6.22
CA ASP A 8 1.72 -4.33 4.81
C ASP A 8 0.24 -4.56 4.44
N GLY A 9 -0.64 -4.70 5.43
CA GLY A 9 -2.08 -4.94 5.28
C GLY A 9 -2.89 -3.68 4.96
N LEU A 10 -2.46 -2.49 5.40
CA LEU A 10 -3.27 -1.28 5.30
C LEU A 10 -3.60 -0.93 3.84
N PHE A 11 -2.58 -0.84 2.98
CA PHE A 11 -2.75 -0.47 1.58
C PHE A 11 -3.42 -1.56 0.73
N LYS A 12 -3.54 -2.79 1.25
CA LYS A 12 -4.34 -3.85 0.62
C LYS A 12 -5.83 -3.63 0.84
N ALA A 13 -6.25 -3.14 2.00
CA ALA A 13 -7.64 -2.80 2.29
C ALA A 13 -8.06 -1.41 1.78
N MET A 14 -7.10 -0.50 1.62
CA MET A 14 -7.35 0.87 1.18
C MET A 14 -7.60 0.96 -0.33
N THR A 15 -8.55 1.80 -0.72
CA THR A 15 -8.81 2.23 -2.09
C THR A 15 -8.76 3.74 -2.18
N PHE A 16 -8.26 4.28 -3.27
CA PHE A 16 -8.16 5.73 -3.48
C PHE A 16 -8.37 6.05 -4.97
N ALA A 17 -9.26 6.98 -5.28
CA ALA A 17 -9.62 7.35 -6.66
C ALA A 17 -9.86 8.86 -6.78
N VAL A 18 -9.66 9.42 -7.97
CA VAL A 18 -10.01 10.82 -8.28
C VAL A 18 -11.35 10.81 -8.98
N THR A 19 -12.38 11.44 -8.39
CA THR A 19 -13.77 11.25 -8.82
C THR A 19 -14.42 12.48 -9.44
N ALA A 20 -13.93 13.66 -9.11
CA ALA A 20 -14.48 14.91 -9.60
C ALA A 20 -13.43 16.03 -9.59
N ALA A 21 -13.73 17.12 -10.30
CA ALA A 21 -12.97 18.36 -10.22
C ALA A 21 -13.92 19.54 -10.11
N SER A 22 -13.53 20.57 -9.36
CA SER A 22 -14.23 21.84 -9.28
C SER A 22 -13.36 22.96 -9.84
N ILE A 23 -13.91 23.65 -10.84
CA ILE A 23 -13.29 24.81 -11.47
C ILE A 23 -13.81 26.06 -10.75
N PRO A 24 -12.97 26.84 -10.07
CA PRO A 24 -13.42 28.05 -9.41
C PRO A 24 -13.93 29.07 -10.41
N HIS A 25 -15.07 29.69 -10.10
CA HIS A 25 -15.78 30.65 -10.97
C HIS A 25 -15.01 31.96 -11.24
N ARG A 26 -13.97 32.26 -10.46
CA ARG A 26 -13.10 33.44 -10.62
C ARG A 26 -11.65 32.98 -10.53
N GLY A 27 -10.86 33.29 -11.55
CA GLY A 27 -9.49 32.76 -11.79
C GLY A 27 -8.40 33.12 -10.78
N SER A 28 -8.74 33.34 -9.51
CA SER A 28 -7.78 33.55 -8.42
C SER A 28 -7.54 32.29 -7.58
N ALA A 29 -8.41 31.28 -7.67
CA ALA A 29 -8.27 30.03 -6.92
C ALA A 29 -7.80 28.88 -7.85
N PRO A 30 -7.02 27.91 -7.33
CA PRO A 30 -6.63 26.74 -8.09
C PRO A 30 -7.83 25.79 -8.32
N THR A 31 -7.79 25.03 -9.42
CA THR A 31 -8.70 23.89 -9.63
C THR A 31 -8.50 22.86 -8.51
N LEU A 32 -9.61 22.39 -7.93
CA LEU A 32 -9.59 21.36 -6.89
C LEU A 32 -10.10 20.04 -7.46
N TYR A 33 -9.44 18.96 -7.08
CA TYR A 33 -9.78 17.59 -7.45
C TYR A 33 -10.23 16.85 -6.20
N THR A 34 -11.33 16.13 -6.32
CA THR A 34 -11.92 15.32 -5.25
C THR A 34 -11.26 13.95 -5.25
N VAL A 35 -10.58 13.62 -4.16
CA VAL A 35 -9.96 12.31 -3.92
C VAL A 35 -10.79 11.56 -2.90
N VAL A 36 -11.33 10.40 -3.28
CA VAL A 36 -12.09 9.53 -2.38
C VAL A 36 -11.16 8.43 -1.88
N VAL A 37 -11.00 8.33 -0.57
CA VAL A 37 -10.25 7.25 0.09
C VAL A 37 -11.23 6.39 0.86
N GLY A 38 -11.26 5.10 0.54
CA GLY A 38 -12.10 4.11 1.18
C GLY A 38 -11.27 3.00 1.82
N ASN A 39 -11.84 2.34 2.82
CA ASN A 39 -11.28 1.14 3.43
C ASN A 39 -12.31 0.01 3.29
N LYS A 40 -11.94 -1.04 2.55
CA LYS A 40 -12.84 -2.18 2.30
C LYS A 40 -13.14 -3.02 3.54
N ALA A 41 -12.26 -2.99 4.55
CA ALA A 41 -12.42 -3.79 5.76
C ALA A 41 -13.46 -3.18 6.71
N SER A 42 -13.42 -1.87 6.89
CA SER A 42 -14.38 -1.15 7.75
C SER A 42 -15.58 -0.59 6.99
N GLY A 43 -15.49 -0.46 5.67
CA GLY A 43 -16.45 0.30 4.86
C GLY A 43 -16.32 1.83 4.99
N ALA A 44 -15.36 2.32 5.79
CA ALA A 44 -15.14 3.75 5.98
C ALA A 44 -14.73 4.42 4.66
N THR A 45 -15.21 5.63 4.44
CA THR A 45 -14.86 6.44 3.26
C THR A 45 -14.70 7.89 3.69
N ILE A 46 -13.61 8.52 3.25
CA ILE A 46 -13.37 9.95 3.40
C ILE A 46 -13.16 10.59 2.04
N THR A 47 -13.41 11.89 1.98
CA THR A 47 -13.19 12.71 0.78
C THR A 47 -12.17 13.80 1.11
N LEU A 48 -11.20 13.95 0.23
CA LEU A 48 -10.10 14.90 0.31
C LEU A 48 -10.14 15.80 -0.92
N THR A 49 -9.55 16.99 -0.81
CA THR A 49 -9.36 17.90 -1.93
C THR A 49 -7.87 18.12 -2.18
N LYS A 50 -7.46 18.09 -3.45
CA LYS A 50 -6.07 18.30 -3.89
C LYS A 50 -6.03 19.21 -5.12
N THR A 51 -4.95 19.94 -5.31
CA THR A 51 -4.73 20.81 -6.45
C THR A 51 -3.88 20.13 -7.53
N THR A 52 -3.80 20.73 -8.72
CA THR A 52 -2.85 20.30 -9.76
C THR A 52 -1.40 20.30 -9.25
N ASP A 53 -1.03 21.28 -8.43
CA ASP A 53 0.32 21.39 -7.85
C ASP A 53 0.62 20.24 -6.89
N ASP A 54 -0.35 19.84 -6.07
CA ASP A 54 -0.21 18.69 -5.17
C ASP A 54 0.06 17.40 -5.96
N PHE A 55 -0.65 17.17 -7.07
CA PHE A 55 -0.41 16.00 -7.93
C PHE A 55 0.95 16.04 -8.63
N ASN A 56 1.41 17.22 -9.04
CA ASN A 56 2.74 17.38 -9.62
C ASN A 56 3.84 17.07 -8.58
N LYS A 57 3.71 17.62 -7.37
CA LYS A 57 4.60 17.33 -6.23
C LYS A 57 4.58 15.86 -5.87
N PHE A 58 3.40 15.23 -5.83
CA PHE A 58 3.26 13.80 -5.59
C PHE A 58 4.03 12.98 -6.60
N GLY A 59 3.90 13.30 -7.89
CA GLY A 59 4.67 12.68 -8.96
C GLY A 59 6.18 12.77 -8.76
N VAL A 60 6.68 13.97 -8.44
CA VAL A 60 8.10 14.20 -8.14
C VAL A 60 8.55 13.38 -6.93
N ASN A 61 7.76 13.35 -5.86
CA ASN A 61 8.07 12.62 -4.64
C ASN A 61 8.08 11.10 -4.86
N LEU A 62 7.15 10.57 -5.68
CA LEU A 62 7.15 9.16 -6.08
C LEU A 62 8.43 8.80 -6.85
N CYS A 63 8.80 9.62 -7.84
CA CYS A 63 10.05 9.43 -8.59
C CYS A 63 11.28 9.47 -7.68
N ALA A 64 11.33 10.40 -6.72
CA ALA A 64 12.42 10.50 -5.75
C ALA A 64 12.48 9.32 -4.78
N ALA A 65 11.32 8.79 -4.36
CA ALA A 65 11.23 7.60 -3.52
C ALA A 65 11.66 6.33 -4.26
N LEU A 66 11.34 6.23 -5.54
CA LEU A 66 11.81 5.15 -6.42
C LEU A 66 13.31 5.21 -6.65
N ASP A 67 13.94 6.39 -6.66
CA ASP A 67 15.40 6.56 -6.77
C ASP A 67 15.99 5.75 -7.93
N LEU A 68 15.91 6.35 -9.11
CA LEU A 68 16.23 5.72 -10.37
C LEU A 68 17.64 5.10 -10.35
N GLY A 69 17.75 3.84 -10.79
CA GLY A 69 19.03 3.13 -10.92
C GLY A 69 19.35 2.13 -9.82
N HIS A 70 18.46 1.93 -8.84
CA HIS A 70 18.60 0.80 -7.92
C HIS A 70 18.35 -0.54 -8.62
N VAL A 71 18.98 -1.59 -8.09
CA VAL A 71 18.82 -2.96 -8.58
C VAL A 71 17.80 -3.69 -7.71
N CYS A 72 16.71 -4.16 -8.32
CA CYS A 72 15.71 -5.03 -7.69
C CYS A 72 14.95 -5.83 -8.75
N GLU A 73 14.23 -6.86 -8.33
CA GLU A 73 13.36 -7.68 -9.21
C GLU A 73 11.93 -7.12 -9.35
N ALA A 74 11.63 -6.04 -8.63
CA ALA A 74 10.34 -5.37 -8.65
C ALA A 74 10.11 -4.57 -9.96
N THR A 75 8.87 -4.16 -10.21
CA THR A 75 8.49 -3.37 -11.40
C THR A 75 8.84 -1.88 -11.31
N CYS A 76 9.78 -1.51 -10.42
CA CYS A 76 10.18 -0.12 -10.15
C CYS A 76 10.53 0.70 -11.40
N PRO A 77 11.31 0.17 -12.38
CA PRO A 77 11.67 0.96 -13.58
C PRO A 77 10.44 1.31 -14.44
N TRP A 78 9.51 0.37 -14.58
CA TRP A 78 8.28 0.55 -15.33
C TRP A 78 7.33 1.53 -14.64
N PHE A 79 7.21 1.42 -13.33
CA PHE A 79 6.40 2.35 -12.54
C PHE A 79 6.97 3.78 -12.60
N PHE A 80 8.29 3.95 -12.52
CA PHE A 80 8.94 5.24 -12.71
C PHE A 80 8.62 5.86 -14.08
N ALA A 81 8.75 5.09 -15.15
CA ALA A 81 8.44 5.56 -16.51
C ALA A 81 6.97 6.01 -16.63
N HIS A 82 6.05 5.26 -16.02
CA HIS A 82 4.63 5.62 -15.97
C HIS A 82 4.39 6.94 -15.22
N ILE A 83 4.95 7.11 -14.02
CA ILE A 83 4.82 8.35 -13.24
C ILE A 83 5.34 9.54 -14.05
N LYS A 84 6.51 9.41 -14.69
CA LYS A 84 7.09 10.46 -15.53
C LYS A 84 6.24 10.78 -16.75
N ALA A 85 5.50 9.83 -17.31
CA ALA A 85 4.59 10.08 -18.41
C ALA A 85 3.35 10.86 -17.93
N SER A 86 2.80 10.50 -16.78
CA SER A 86 1.57 11.09 -16.22
C SER A 86 1.78 12.49 -15.64
N THR A 87 2.97 12.79 -15.11
CA THR A 87 3.25 14.04 -14.39
C THR A 87 3.98 15.08 -15.25
N ARG A 88 4.27 14.76 -16.53
CA ARG A 88 4.82 15.74 -17.47
C ARG A 88 3.80 16.84 -17.72
N PRO A 89 4.20 18.13 -17.60
CA PRO A 89 3.34 19.25 -18.00
C PRO A 89 2.93 19.06 -19.46
N LYS A 90 1.63 18.90 -19.71
CA LYS A 90 1.08 18.92 -21.07
C LYS A 90 0.86 20.37 -21.44
N HIS A 91 1.39 20.79 -22.58
CA HIS A 91 1.18 22.13 -23.09
C HIS A 91 -0.29 22.27 -23.55
N ASN A 92 -1.11 22.84 -22.68
CA ASN A 92 -2.55 23.05 -22.91
C ASN A 92 -2.85 24.44 -23.49
N TRP A 93 -1.88 25.08 -24.15
CA TRP A 93 -1.94 26.50 -24.56
C TRP A 93 -3.18 26.90 -25.38
N CYS A 94 -3.94 25.94 -25.90
CA CYS A 94 -5.16 26.19 -26.67
C CYS A 94 -6.39 25.36 -26.22
N LEU A 95 -6.33 24.65 -25.09
CA LEU A 95 -7.49 23.85 -24.64
C LEU A 95 -8.43 24.69 -23.77
N PRO A 96 -9.75 24.54 -23.92
CA PRO A 96 -10.70 25.07 -22.94
C PRO A 96 -10.46 24.50 -21.55
N ASP A 97 -10.65 25.30 -20.50
CA ASP A 97 -10.39 24.91 -19.11
C ASP A 97 -11.09 23.59 -18.74
N ALA A 98 -12.35 23.42 -19.11
CA ALA A 98 -13.10 22.18 -18.84
C ALA A 98 -12.46 20.93 -19.47
N VAL A 99 -11.94 21.03 -20.70
CA VAL A 99 -11.28 19.91 -21.40
C VAL A 99 -9.92 19.62 -20.79
N ALA A 100 -9.18 20.65 -20.39
CA ALA A 100 -7.92 20.50 -19.69
C ALA A 100 -8.10 19.84 -18.32
N VAL A 101 -9.15 20.24 -17.58
CA VAL A 101 -9.51 19.70 -16.26
C VAL A 101 -9.93 18.23 -16.36
N GLU A 102 -10.78 17.87 -17.33
CA GLU A 102 -11.17 16.47 -17.55
C GLU A 102 -9.97 15.58 -17.89
N ARG A 103 -9.06 16.07 -18.74
CA ARG A 103 -7.81 15.35 -19.06
C ARG A 103 -6.92 15.17 -17.84
N ASN A 104 -6.83 16.17 -16.97
CA ASN A 104 -6.07 16.08 -15.74
C ASN A 104 -6.72 15.08 -14.79
N LEU A 105 -8.05 15.09 -14.64
CA LEU A 105 -8.80 14.14 -13.83
C LEU A 105 -8.50 12.70 -14.26
N GLN A 106 -8.60 12.40 -15.56
CA GLN A 106 -8.24 11.07 -16.09
C GLN A 106 -6.77 10.72 -15.82
N THR A 107 -5.86 11.66 -16.04
CA THR A 107 -4.41 11.45 -15.83
C THR A 107 -4.11 11.14 -14.35
N PHE A 108 -4.79 11.81 -13.42
CA PHE A 108 -4.60 11.61 -11.99
C PHE A 108 -5.23 10.31 -11.49
N ASP A 109 -6.42 9.92 -11.99
CA ASP A 109 -6.99 8.62 -11.66
C ASP A 109 -6.14 7.46 -12.22
N ASP A 110 -5.59 7.60 -13.43
CA ASP A 110 -4.67 6.63 -14.01
C ASP A 110 -3.39 6.49 -13.17
N LEU A 111 -2.85 7.60 -12.65
CA LEU A 111 -1.72 7.59 -11.72
C LEU A 111 -2.05 6.81 -10.45
N PHE A 112 -3.22 7.04 -9.84
CA PHE A 112 -3.64 6.28 -8.66
C PHE A 112 -3.84 4.79 -8.95
N ARG A 113 -4.38 4.45 -10.12
CA ARG A 113 -4.50 3.05 -10.54
C ARG A 113 -3.14 2.38 -10.67
N ALA A 114 -2.15 3.09 -11.22
CA ALA A 114 -0.78 2.62 -11.30
C ALA A 114 -0.14 2.44 -9.91
N VAL A 115 -0.30 3.40 -9.00
CA VAL A 115 0.18 3.30 -7.61
C VAL A 115 -0.44 2.07 -6.93
N ARG A 116 -1.77 1.89 -7.06
CA ARG A 116 -2.47 0.75 -6.45
C ARG A 116 -1.99 -0.58 -7.00
N SER A 117 -1.86 -0.70 -8.32
CA SER A 117 -1.34 -1.90 -8.97
C SER A 117 0.09 -2.21 -8.51
N PHE A 118 0.92 -1.18 -8.35
CA PHE A 118 2.29 -1.32 -7.86
C PHE A 118 2.34 -1.81 -6.41
N LEU A 119 1.54 -1.22 -5.50
CA LEU A 119 1.51 -1.62 -4.09
C LEU A 119 0.91 -3.01 -3.85
N GLN A 120 -0.02 -3.44 -4.71
CA GLN A 120 -0.69 -4.74 -4.58
C GLN A 120 0.05 -5.89 -5.28
N SER A 121 1.06 -5.57 -6.09
CA SER A 121 1.83 -6.57 -6.82
C SER A 121 2.74 -7.38 -5.88
N SER A 122 2.61 -8.71 -5.92
CA SER A 122 3.51 -9.61 -5.20
C SER A 122 4.96 -9.52 -5.68
N ALA A 123 5.21 -9.08 -6.92
CA ALA A 123 6.57 -8.88 -7.43
C ALA A 123 7.33 -7.76 -6.71
N ASN A 124 6.62 -6.89 -5.97
CA ASN A 124 7.19 -5.70 -5.37
C ASN A 124 7.44 -5.86 -3.85
N THR A 125 7.07 -6.99 -3.26
CA THR A 125 7.15 -7.21 -1.80
C THR A 125 8.58 -7.33 -1.27
N THR A 126 9.55 -7.61 -2.13
CA THR A 126 10.97 -7.71 -1.77
C THR A 126 11.72 -6.38 -1.87
N CYS A 127 11.10 -5.35 -2.47
CA CYS A 127 11.72 -4.05 -2.66
C CYS A 127 11.33 -3.08 -1.55
N HIS A 128 12.29 -2.65 -0.72
CA HIS A 128 12.08 -1.68 0.36
C HIS A 128 11.44 -0.36 -0.11
N ARG A 129 11.72 0.06 -1.35
CA ARG A 129 11.11 1.26 -1.92
C ARG A 129 9.61 1.07 -2.11
N ALA A 130 9.21 -0.11 -2.57
CA ALA A 130 7.81 -0.43 -2.80
C ALA A 130 7.04 -0.72 -1.51
N THR A 131 7.68 -1.35 -0.51
CA THR A 131 7.03 -1.71 0.76
C THR A 131 7.07 -0.60 1.81
N THR A 132 7.97 0.37 1.68
CA THR A 132 8.11 1.44 2.69
C THR A 132 8.04 2.84 2.07
N ARG A 133 8.92 3.17 1.13
CA ARG A 133 9.07 4.57 0.66
C ARG A 133 7.85 5.07 -0.12
N ILE A 134 7.32 4.25 -1.04
CA ILE A 134 6.16 4.62 -1.85
C ILE A 134 4.87 4.70 -1.03
N PRO A 135 4.57 3.74 -0.13
CA PRO A 135 3.49 3.86 0.85
C PRO A 135 3.52 5.16 1.66
N ASN A 136 4.71 5.57 2.14
CA ASN A 136 4.86 6.80 2.90
C ASN A 136 4.53 8.03 2.04
N VAL A 137 5.07 8.11 0.82
CA VAL A 137 4.76 9.21 -0.11
C VAL A 137 3.26 9.28 -0.43
N LEU A 138 2.60 8.13 -0.61
CA LEU A 138 1.14 8.08 -0.81
C LEU A 138 0.39 8.56 0.43
N PHE A 139 0.79 8.10 1.62
CA PHE A 139 0.16 8.51 2.86
C PHE A 139 0.26 10.02 3.07
N ASP A 140 1.46 10.58 2.95
CA ASP A 140 1.69 12.01 3.09
C ASP A 140 0.83 12.77 2.08
N PHE A 141 0.82 12.34 0.81
CA PHE A 141 -0.04 12.99 -0.18
C PHE A 141 -1.53 12.96 0.18
N LEU A 142 -2.06 11.85 0.67
CA LEU A 142 -3.47 11.73 1.02
C LEU A 142 -3.80 12.55 2.27
N PHE A 143 -3.03 12.38 3.34
CA PHE A 143 -3.44 12.73 4.69
C PHE A 143 -2.67 13.90 5.30
N ASP A 144 -1.62 14.41 4.65
CA ASP A 144 -0.94 15.61 5.14
C ASP A 144 -1.94 16.79 5.20
N HIS A 145 -1.77 17.60 6.24
CA HIS A 145 -2.62 18.74 6.59
C HIS A 145 -4.08 18.42 6.96
N MET A 146 -4.42 17.16 7.26
CA MET A 146 -5.73 16.81 7.82
C MET A 146 -5.70 16.85 9.35
N ASP A 147 -6.54 17.72 9.95
CA ASP A 147 -6.62 17.87 11.40
C ASP A 147 -7.30 16.67 12.09
N TYR A 148 -8.16 15.96 11.36
CA TYR A 148 -8.86 14.78 11.84
C TYR A 148 -9.11 13.78 10.71
N ILE A 149 -8.82 12.51 10.99
CA ILE A 149 -9.09 11.39 10.10
C ILE A 149 -9.77 10.32 10.93
N ASP A 150 -10.93 9.84 10.47
CA ASP A 150 -11.63 8.73 11.12
C ASP A 150 -10.70 7.51 11.21
N PRO A 151 -10.40 6.99 12.42
CA PRO A 151 -9.58 5.80 12.60
C PRO A 151 -10.05 4.59 11.79
N ALA A 152 -11.34 4.50 11.46
CA ALA A 152 -11.89 3.43 10.64
C ALA A 152 -11.30 3.39 9.22
N VAL A 153 -10.77 4.51 8.70
CA VAL A 153 -10.07 4.56 7.39
C VAL A 153 -8.77 3.75 7.44
N PHE A 154 -8.19 3.58 8.63
CA PHE A 154 -6.97 2.82 8.86
C PHE A 154 -7.21 1.39 9.36
N ALA A 155 -8.47 0.93 9.36
CA ALA A 155 -8.79 -0.43 9.77
C ALA A 155 -8.01 -1.45 8.91
N GLU A 156 -7.26 -2.32 9.56
CA GLU A 156 -6.63 -3.41 8.84
C GLU A 156 -7.69 -4.42 8.40
N PRO A 157 -7.49 -5.07 7.24
CA PRO A 157 -8.32 -6.20 6.89
C PRO A 157 -8.20 -7.23 8.02
N PRO A 158 -9.31 -7.85 8.47
CA PRO A 158 -9.21 -8.93 9.43
C PRO A 158 -8.18 -9.93 8.89
N PRO A 159 -7.28 -10.47 9.75
CA PRO A 159 -6.25 -11.41 9.31
C PRO A 159 -6.96 -12.44 8.46
N THR A 160 -6.50 -12.61 7.22
CA THR A 160 -7.12 -13.52 6.26
C THR A 160 -6.93 -14.90 6.87
N LYS A 161 -7.90 -15.34 7.65
CA LYS A 161 -7.87 -16.68 8.18
C LYS A 161 -7.95 -17.54 6.93
N ARG A 162 -6.81 -18.07 6.48
CA ARG A 162 -6.79 -19.49 6.16
C ARG A 162 -7.17 -20.18 7.46
N ARG A 163 -8.47 -20.17 7.77
CA ARG A 163 -9.09 -21.17 8.64
C ARG A 163 -8.91 -22.46 7.85
N LEU A 164 -7.71 -23.04 7.92
CA LEU A 164 -7.69 -24.46 8.22
C LEU A 164 -8.50 -24.54 9.52
N SER A 165 -9.61 -25.27 9.42
CA SER A 165 -10.46 -25.57 10.56
C SER A 165 -9.59 -25.78 11.79
N PHE A 166 -9.88 -25.03 12.86
CA PHE A 166 -9.19 -25.08 14.16
C PHE A 166 -9.24 -26.47 14.82
N GLN A 167 -9.82 -27.47 14.15
CA GLN A 167 -10.03 -28.82 14.67
C GLN A 167 -8.99 -29.84 14.21
N ASP A 168 -8.18 -29.59 13.17
CA ASP A 168 -7.24 -30.61 12.65
C ASP A 168 -5.76 -30.21 12.62
N PHE A 169 -5.40 -28.99 13.03
CA PHE A 169 -3.98 -28.59 13.08
C PHE A 169 -3.29 -29.13 14.34
N ARG A 170 -2.34 -30.05 14.17
CA ARG A 170 -1.50 -30.60 15.25
C ARG A 170 -0.12 -29.96 15.24
N CYS A 171 0.10 -29.00 16.12
CA CYS A 171 1.43 -28.45 16.37
C CYS A 171 2.30 -29.49 17.12
N SER A 172 3.49 -29.79 16.59
CA SER A 172 4.42 -30.77 17.19
C SER A 172 5.19 -30.23 18.41
N LEU A 173 5.08 -28.93 18.70
CA LEU A 173 5.81 -28.26 19.79
C LEU A 173 4.97 -28.06 21.06
N CYS A 174 3.66 -28.30 21.03
CA CYS A 174 2.79 -28.16 22.19
C CYS A 174 2.00 -29.44 22.45
N SER A 175 1.89 -29.83 23.72
CA SER A 175 1.09 -31.00 24.14
C SER A 175 -0.37 -30.64 24.46
N VAL A 176 -0.67 -29.35 24.59
CA VAL A 176 -2.00 -28.83 24.91
C VAL A 176 -2.55 -28.04 23.73
N PRO A 177 -3.80 -28.31 23.29
CA PRO A 177 -4.44 -27.48 22.29
C PRO A 177 -4.71 -26.09 22.87
N HIS A 178 -4.26 -25.05 22.19
CA HIS A 178 -4.53 -23.66 22.54
C HIS A 178 -4.88 -22.86 21.29
N SER A 179 -5.70 -21.82 21.45
CA SER A 179 -6.09 -20.96 20.34
C SER A 179 -5.02 -19.93 20.03
N SER A 180 -4.04 -20.31 19.21
CA SER A 180 -3.04 -19.40 18.67
C SER A 180 -3.02 -19.48 17.15
N ASP A 181 -2.59 -18.40 16.51
CA ASP A 181 -2.37 -18.37 15.07
C ASP A 181 -1.21 -19.32 14.67
N VAL A 182 -1.12 -19.62 13.36
CA VAL A 182 -0.19 -20.62 12.81
C VAL A 182 0.78 -19.96 11.84
N THR A 183 2.07 -20.19 12.09
CA THR A 183 3.18 -19.78 11.23
C THR A 183 3.68 -20.97 10.42
N THR A 184 3.80 -20.77 9.10
CA THR A 184 4.43 -21.73 8.19
C THR A 184 5.81 -21.25 7.79
N LEU A 185 6.84 -22.05 8.06
CA LEU A 185 8.22 -21.74 7.67
C LEU A 185 8.45 -22.00 6.17
N THR A 186 9.56 -21.51 5.63
CA THR A 186 9.92 -21.67 4.20
C THR A 186 10.09 -23.13 3.78
N CYS A 187 10.40 -24.02 4.72
CA CYS A 187 10.46 -25.48 4.49
C CYS A 187 9.07 -26.15 4.39
N GLY A 188 7.98 -25.40 4.59
CA GLY A 188 6.60 -25.88 4.51
C GLY A 188 6.03 -26.43 5.82
N HIS A 189 6.84 -26.58 6.87
CA HIS A 189 6.35 -27.00 8.19
C HIS A 189 5.60 -25.86 8.90
N ALA A 190 4.55 -26.21 9.62
CA ALA A 190 3.67 -25.26 10.29
C ALA A 190 3.58 -25.53 11.80
N PHE A 191 3.48 -24.46 12.58
CA PHE A 191 3.48 -24.48 14.05
C PHE A 191 2.62 -23.32 14.59
N HIS A 192 2.17 -23.37 15.84
CA HIS A 192 1.61 -22.17 16.46
C HIS A 192 2.68 -21.08 16.61
N ASP A 193 2.28 -19.82 16.43
CA ASP A 193 3.18 -18.65 16.47
C ASP A 193 4.04 -18.63 17.74
N GLU A 194 3.41 -18.70 18.91
CA GLU A 194 4.09 -18.74 20.21
C GLU A 194 5.06 -19.92 20.35
N CYS A 195 4.67 -21.09 19.81
CA CYS A 195 5.49 -22.28 19.92
C CYS A 195 6.75 -22.20 19.05
N ILE A 196 6.62 -21.72 17.81
CA ILE A 196 7.75 -21.67 16.89
C ILE A 196 8.68 -20.51 17.17
N LEU A 197 8.16 -19.37 17.63
CA LEU A 197 8.99 -18.23 18.03
C LEU A 197 9.95 -18.60 19.15
N ASN A 198 9.47 -19.30 20.19
CA ASN A 198 10.31 -19.71 21.30
C ASN A 198 11.44 -20.67 20.87
N GLU A 199 11.17 -21.52 19.88
CA GLU A 199 12.13 -22.52 19.41
C GLU A 199 13.14 -21.93 18.41
N LEU A 200 12.67 -21.07 17.50
CA LEU A 200 13.55 -20.33 16.60
C LEU A 200 14.49 -19.42 17.37
N ASN A 201 14.06 -18.83 18.50
CA ASN A 201 14.93 -18.00 19.32
C ASN A 201 16.13 -18.77 19.94
N LYS A 202 16.05 -20.11 20.02
CA LYS A 202 17.13 -20.95 20.54
C LYS A 202 18.02 -21.52 19.44
N HIS A 203 17.41 -22.09 18.40
CA HIS A 203 18.11 -22.92 17.43
C HIS A 203 18.11 -22.35 16.01
N MET A 204 17.32 -21.30 15.72
CA MET A 204 17.18 -20.64 14.41
C MET A 204 16.92 -21.58 13.23
N THR A 205 16.47 -22.81 13.51
CA THR A 205 16.21 -23.86 12.52
C THR A 205 14.83 -24.46 12.73
N CYS A 206 14.22 -24.97 11.65
CA CYS A 206 12.94 -25.67 11.75
C CYS A 206 13.09 -26.96 12.58
N PRO A 207 12.31 -27.14 13.67
CA PRO A 207 12.40 -28.32 14.53
C PRO A 207 12.08 -29.62 13.78
N SER A 208 11.06 -29.61 12.92
CA SER A 208 10.67 -30.77 12.12
C SER A 208 11.74 -31.18 11.11
N CYS A 209 12.44 -30.22 10.48
CA CYS A 209 13.57 -30.52 9.60
C CYS A 209 14.75 -31.11 10.38
N ALA A 210 15.05 -30.56 11.57
CA ALA A 210 16.13 -31.05 12.42
C ALA A 210 15.86 -32.49 12.89
N MET A 211 14.62 -32.82 13.25
CA MET A 211 14.22 -34.18 13.64
C MET A 211 14.30 -35.16 12.47
N ALA A 212 13.86 -34.76 11.27
CA ALA A 212 13.91 -35.60 10.07
C ALA A 212 15.35 -35.89 9.60
N ALA A 213 16.28 -34.96 9.85
CA ALA A 213 17.70 -35.14 9.53
C ALA A 213 18.46 -36.00 10.55
N ALA A 214 17.89 -36.22 11.74
CA ALA A 214 18.47 -37.02 12.81
C ALA A 214 17.94 -38.49 12.84
N SER A 215 17.09 -38.85 11.87
CA SER A 215 16.51 -40.19 11.68
C SER A 215 17.12 -40.88 10.47
#